data_AF-A0AAU1HP29-F1
#
_entry.id   AF-A0AAU1HP29-F1
#
_cell.length_a   1.000
_cell.length_b   1.000
_cell.length_c   1.000
_cell.angle_alpha   90.00
_cell.angle_beta   90.00
_cell.angle_gamma   90.00
#
_symmetry.space_group_name_H-M   'P 1'
#
loop_
_entity.id
_entity.type
_entity.pdbx_description
1 polymer ?
#
loop_
_entity_poly.entity_id
_entity_poly.type
_entity_poly.pdbx_seq_one_letter_code
_entity_poly.pdbx_strand_id
1 'polypeptide(L)'
;MRPGPPTRSGSSDRSGPSDRRDQIARPKYFARLGYFAWVVGVAQFFVLHVVVESAWHSPAYSWARNNISDLGNVHCALQSDPEPRYICSPEHGLMNGSFIALGALLAVGAALTGPLWRKGAAGVSARLLLAGGGVGFVLAGLAPSDVDENQHALGALLVMGAGNIGLTLAGAGLAGSVPRALRRLTGLLGVVAITALGLFLSERYLGLGMGGMERVAAFPILVWALVIGALAIFRLIPAISREECNH
;
A
#
# COMPACT_ATOMS: atom_id res chain seq x y z
N MET A 1 -12.96 9.84 -71.96
CA MET A 1 -12.29 10.17 -70.67
C MET A 1 -13.24 9.85 -69.52
N ARG A 2 -12.92 8.84 -68.72
CA ARG A 2 -13.45 8.64 -67.35
C ARG A 2 -12.26 8.20 -66.48
N PRO A 3 -12.02 8.81 -65.30
CA PRO A 3 -10.84 8.51 -64.49
C PRO A 3 -11.02 7.19 -63.73
N GLY A 4 -9.96 6.38 -63.65
CA GLY A 4 -9.91 5.18 -62.83
C GLY A 4 -9.85 5.51 -61.32
N PRO A 5 -10.26 4.58 -60.44
CA PRO A 5 -10.28 4.82 -59.00
C PRO A 5 -8.86 4.85 -58.42
N PRO A 6 -8.62 5.63 -57.34
CA PRO A 6 -7.31 5.73 -56.71
C PRO A 6 -6.94 4.43 -55.98
N THR A 7 -5.69 4.02 -56.14
CA THR A 7 -5.07 2.93 -55.42
C THR A 7 -4.99 3.26 -53.93
N ARG A 8 -5.57 2.41 -53.07
CA ARG A 8 -5.30 2.42 -51.63
C ARG A 8 -3.83 2.07 -51.41
N SER A 9 -3.01 3.05 -51.05
CA SER A 9 -1.72 2.79 -50.42
C SER A 9 -1.99 2.17 -49.04
N GLY A 10 -1.84 0.86 -48.95
CA GLY A 10 -1.76 0.17 -47.67
C GLY A 10 -0.48 0.60 -46.99
N SER A 11 -0.57 1.50 -46.01
CA SER A 11 0.46 1.65 -44.99
C SER A 11 0.44 0.35 -44.17
N SER A 12 1.24 -0.62 -44.59
CA SER A 12 1.54 -1.77 -43.75
C SER A 12 2.31 -1.24 -42.54
N ASP A 13 1.59 -1.06 -41.44
CA ASP A 13 2.14 -0.77 -40.12
C ASP A 13 2.94 -2.01 -39.66
N ARG A 14 4.16 -2.15 -40.20
CA ARG A 14 5.10 -3.19 -39.82
C ARG A 14 5.93 -2.67 -38.66
N SER A 15 5.35 -2.67 -37.46
CA SER A 15 6.13 -2.61 -36.23
C SER A 15 7.20 -3.72 -36.26
N GLY A 16 8.46 -3.29 -36.31
CA GLY A 16 9.61 -4.18 -36.43
C GLY A 16 9.78 -5.10 -35.21
N PRO A 17 10.60 -6.17 -35.30
CA PRO A 17 10.89 -7.04 -34.17
C PRO A 17 11.50 -6.33 -32.95
N SER A 18 12.22 -5.22 -33.15
CA SER A 18 12.75 -4.35 -32.10
C SER A 18 11.62 -3.62 -31.35
N ASP A 19 10.74 -2.95 -32.09
CA ASP A 19 9.59 -2.22 -31.55
C ASP A 19 8.67 -3.13 -30.72
N ARG A 20 8.40 -4.36 -31.18
CA ARG A 20 7.66 -5.35 -30.39
C ARG A 20 8.38 -5.83 -29.13
N ARG A 21 9.70 -5.97 -29.13
CA ARG A 21 10.47 -6.32 -27.92
C ARG A 21 10.45 -5.18 -26.90
N ASP A 22 10.59 -3.95 -27.37
CA ASP A 22 10.60 -2.75 -26.53
C ASP A 22 9.22 -2.49 -25.90
N GLN A 23 8.14 -2.71 -26.66
CA GLN A 23 6.76 -2.67 -26.16
C GLN A 23 6.48 -3.72 -25.08
N ILE A 24 7.16 -4.88 -25.10
CA ILE A 24 7.00 -5.94 -24.10
C ILE A 24 7.91 -5.71 -22.88
N ALA A 25 9.13 -5.20 -23.09
CA ALA A 25 10.10 -4.99 -22.04
C ALA A 25 9.72 -3.82 -21.11
N ARG A 26 9.18 -2.73 -21.67
CA ARG A 26 8.79 -1.53 -20.91
C ARG A 26 7.78 -1.81 -19.78
N PRO A 27 6.61 -2.45 -20.02
CA PRO A 27 5.65 -2.74 -18.96
C PRO A 27 6.21 -3.65 -17.85
N LYS A 28 7.10 -4.58 -18.20
CA LYS A 28 7.77 -5.47 -17.24
C LYS A 28 8.78 -4.73 -16.37
N TYR A 29 9.51 -3.77 -16.95
CA TYR A 29 10.45 -2.92 -16.22
C TYR A 29 9.74 -2.04 -15.18
N PHE A 30 8.67 -1.35 -15.58
CA PHE A 30 7.89 -0.53 -14.66
C PHE A 30 7.28 -1.36 -13.53
N ALA A 31 6.72 -2.54 -13.83
CA ALA A 31 6.19 -3.42 -12.78
C ALA A 31 7.26 -3.82 -11.75
N ARG A 32 8.49 -4.12 -12.20
CA ARG A 32 9.61 -4.40 -11.29
C ARG A 32 9.93 -3.22 -10.38
N LEU A 33 10.02 -2.01 -10.93
CA LEU A 33 10.22 -0.80 -10.12
C LEU A 33 9.10 -0.63 -9.09
N GLY A 34 7.86 -0.93 -9.46
CA GLY A 34 6.73 -0.87 -8.53
C GLY A 34 6.86 -1.87 -7.36
N TYR A 35 7.28 -3.10 -7.64
CA TYR A 35 7.54 -4.09 -6.58
C TYR A 35 8.71 -3.69 -5.68
N PHE A 36 9.78 -3.14 -6.26
CA PHE A 36 10.89 -2.61 -5.47
C PHE A 36 10.45 -1.43 -4.60
N ALA A 37 9.62 -0.53 -5.11
CA ALA A 37 9.09 0.58 -4.33
C ALA A 37 8.31 0.08 -3.10
N TRP A 38 7.44 -0.92 -3.26
CA TRP A 38 6.75 -1.55 -2.13
C TRP A 38 7.70 -2.17 -1.11
N VAL A 39 8.66 -2.99 -1.56
CA VAL A 39 9.61 -3.64 -0.63
C VAL A 39 10.45 -2.61 0.11
N VAL A 40 11.01 -1.63 -0.58
CA VAL A 40 11.84 -0.57 0.01
C VAL A 40 11.01 0.29 0.97
N GLY A 41 9.81 0.70 0.55
CA GLY A 41 8.92 1.54 1.37
C GLY A 41 8.51 0.87 2.67
N VAL A 42 8.20 -0.43 2.63
CA VAL A 42 7.86 -1.21 3.83
C VAL A 42 9.10 -1.49 4.69
N ALA A 43 10.23 -1.85 4.07
CA ALA A 43 11.45 -2.13 4.80
C ALA A 43 11.97 -0.90 5.56
N GLN A 44 12.03 0.26 4.89
CA GLN A 44 12.46 1.50 5.53
C GLN A 44 11.51 1.89 6.67
N PHE A 45 10.20 1.65 6.49
CA PHE A 45 9.21 1.94 7.52
C PHE A 45 9.48 1.17 8.80
N PHE A 46 9.64 -0.15 8.70
CA PHE A 46 9.89 -0.99 9.89
C PHE A 46 11.26 -0.73 10.52
N VAL A 47 12.29 -0.43 9.73
CA VAL A 47 13.60 -0.04 10.26
C VAL A 47 13.49 1.25 11.07
N LEU A 48 12.85 2.28 10.52
CA LEU A 48 12.70 3.57 11.21
C LEU A 48 11.73 3.46 12.39
N HIS A 49 10.70 2.64 12.30
CA HIS A 49 9.81 2.35 13.44
C HIS A 49 10.60 1.79 14.63
N VAL A 50 11.48 0.81 14.40
CA VAL A 50 12.34 0.23 15.46
C VAL A 50 13.33 1.26 16.00
N VAL A 51 13.93 2.08 15.14
CA VAL A 51 14.86 3.14 15.56
C VAL A 51 14.15 4.15 16.45
N VAL A 52 13.02 4.70 16.01
CA VAL A 52 12.29 5.76 16.73
C VAL A 52 11.71 5.24 18.03
N GLU A 53 11.13 4.04 18.06
CA GLU A 53 10.61 3.46 19.30
C GLU A 53 11.73 3.16 20.31
N SER A 54 12.91 2.76 19.83
CA SER A 54 14.05 2.49 20.71
C SER A 54 14.64 3.74 21.36
N ALA A 55 14.46 4.91 20.74
CA ALA A 55 14.89 6.20 21.26
C ALA A 55 13.91 6.79 22.30
N TRP A 56 12.69 6.24 22.41
CA TRP A 56 11.66 6.72 23.32
C TRP A 56 11.76 6.02 24.69
N HIS A 57 12.19 6.76 25.73
CA HIS A 57 12.46 6.19 27.06
C HIS A 57 11.51 6.61 28.20
N SER A 58 10.78 7.71 28.10
CA SER A 58 10.08 8.31 29.26
C SER A 58 8.59 8.60 28.99
N PRO A 59 7.66 7.70 29.38
CA PRO A 59 7.90 6.29 29.72
C PRO A 59 8.32 5.50 28.48
N ALA A 60 8.87 4.29 28.66
CA ALA A 60 9.28 3.45 27.54
C ALA A 60 8.10 3.12 26.61
N TYR A 61 8.36 3.12 25.30
CA TYR A 61 7.37 2.82 24.29
C TYR A 61 6.78 1.41 24.47
N SER A 62 5.45 1.31 24.39
CA SER A 62 4.70 0.07 24.56
C SER A 62 3.89 -0.24 23.31
N TRP A 63 4.15 -1.38 22.68
CA TRP A 63 3.38 -1.81 21.50
C TRP A 63 1.89 -2.02 21.77
N ALA A 64 1.51 -2.30 23.03
CA ALA A 64 0.12 -2.48 23.41
C ALA A 64 -0.59 -1.15 23.67
N ARG A 65 0.09 -0.18 24.30
CA ARG A 65 -0.52 1.10 24.73
C ARG A 65 -0.30 2.26 23.77
N ASN A 66 0.81 2.26 23.05
CA ASN A 66 1.17 3.35 22.15
C ASN A 66 0.78 3.02 20.72
N ASN A 67 0.06 3.95 20.11
CA ASN A 67 -0.23 3.91 18.70
C ASN A 67 1.07 4.07 17.90
N ILE A 68 1.07 3.56 16.68
CA ILE A 68 2.06 3.84 15.65
C ILE A 68 2.10 5.36 15.40
N SER A 69 0.94 6.02 15.36
CA SER A 69 0.85 7.48 15.18
C SER A 69 1.50 8.28 16.31
N ASP A 70 1.55 7.75 17.54
CA ASP A 70 2.20 8.41 18.68
C ASP A 70 3.71 8.63 18.39
N LEU A 71 4.35 7.77 17.60
CA LEU A 71 5.75 7.95 17.18
C LEU A 71 5.96 9.19 16.32
N GLY A 72 4.90 9.75 15.73
CA GLY A 72 4.93 10.96 14.92
C GLY A 72 4.60 12.25 15.69
N ASN A 73 4.19 12.17 16.96
CA ASN A 73 3.75 13.34 17.71
C ASN A 73 4.91 14.31 18.01
N VAL A 74 4.65 15.60 17.79
CA VAL A 74 5.66 16.67 17.88
C VAL A 74 5.88 17.13 19.31
N HIS A 75 4.82 17.19 20.11
CA HIS A 75 4.88 17.68 21.48
C HIS A 75 4.91 16.53 22.48
N CYS A 76 5.69 16.73 23.55
CA CYS A 76 5.64 15.85 24.71
C CYS A 76 4.49 16.25 25.62
N ALA A 77 3.42 15.47 25.66
CA ALA A 77 2.19 15.81 26.37
C ALA A 77 1.45 14.58 26.90
N LEU A 78 0.62 14.80 27.94
CA LEU A 78 -0.34 13.81 28.38
C LEU A 78 -1.55 13.86 27.44
N GLN A 79 -1.81 12.76 26.73
CA GLN A 79 -3.01 12.58 25.93
C GLN A 79 -4.09 11.93 26.81
N SER A 80 -5.26 12.56 26.93
CA SER A 80 -6.36 12.09 27.79
C SER A 80 -7.18 10.99 27.15
N ASP A 81 -7.39 11.08 25.83
CA ASP A 81 -8.30 10.24 25.06
C ASP A 81 -7.56 9.48 23.94
N PRO A 82 -8.07 8.31 23.48
CA PRO A 82 -9.16 7.54 24.09
C PRO A 82 -8.75 6.86 25.40
N GLU A 83 -7.45 6.67 25.64
CA GLU A 83 -6.89 6.19 26.90
C GLU A 83 -5.73 7.10 27.33
N PRO A 84 -5.67 7.47 28.63
CA PRO A 84 -4.62 8.32 29.16
C PRO A 84 -3.21 7.75 28.97
N ARG A 85 -2.35 8.47 28.24
CA ARG A 85 -0.94 8.10 28.06
C ARG A 85 -0.05 9.32 27.82
N TYR A 86 1.14 9.31 28.41
CA TYR A 86 2.15 10.34 28.14
C TYR A 86 2.88 10.00 26.84
N ILE A 87 2.82 10.90 25.87
CA ILE A 87 3.43 10.77 24.55
C ILE A 87 4.62 11.71 24.47
N CYS A 88 5.79 11.21 24.07
CA CYS A 88 6.99 12.02 23.86
C CYS A 88 7.93 11.29 22.89
N SER A 89 7.77 11.54 21.59
CA SER A 89 8.58 10.93 20.53
C SER A 89 9.75 11.84 20.14
N PRO A 90 10.98 11.61 20.63
CA PRO A 90 12.10 12.51 20.36
C PRO A 90 12.48 12.56 18.87
N GLU A 91 12.31 11.44 18.16
CA GLU A 91 12.67 11.29 16.74
C GLU A 91 11.44 11.36 15.82
N HIS A 92 10.41 12.12 16.22
CA HIS A 92 9.15 12.23 15.50
C HIS A 92 9.32 12.67 14.04
N GLY A 93 10.30 13.54 13.75
CA GLY A 93 10.61 13.98 12.39
C GLY A 93 11.04 12.84 11.46
N LEU A 94 11.82 11.90 11.99
CA LEU A 94 12.25 10.71 11.26
C LEU A 94 11.07 9.77 10.99
N MET A 95 10.18 9.60 11.97
CA MET A 95 8.97 8.80 11.80
C MET A 95 8.00 9.41 10.78
N ASN A 96 7.76 10.71 10.86
CA ASN A 96 6.89 11.42 9.92
C ASN A 96 7.44 11.41 8.50
N GLY A 97 8.75 11.60 8.34
CA GLY A 97 9.43 11.39 7.06
C GLY A 97 9.27 9.96 6.53
N SER A 98 9.36 8.96 7.42
CA SER A 98 9.13 7.55 7.08
C SER A 98 7.70 7.27 6.61
N PHE A 99 6.68 7.85 7.26
CA PHE A 99 5.28 7.75 6.82
C PHE A 99 5.10 8.33 5.42
N ILE A 100 5.67 9.52 5.15
CA ILE A 100 5.59 10.17 3.84
C ILE A 100 6.28 9.32 2.77
N ALA A 101 7.49 8.84 3.03
CA ALA A 101 8.24 8.01 2.11
C ALA A 101 7.49 6.69 1.82
N LEU A 102 6.99 6.02 2.86
CA LEU A 102 6.17 4.81 2.74
C LEU A 102 4.95 5.06 1.86
N GLY A 103 4.17 6.10 2.16
CA GLY A 103 2.95 6.41 1.44
C GLY A 103 3.17 6.71 -0.04
N ALA A 104 4.20 7.51 -0.34
CA ALA A 104 4.60 7.80 -1.71
C ALA A 104 5.02 6.53 -2.47
N LEU A 105 5.83 5.67 -1.84
CA LEU A 105 6.30 4.42 -2.46
C LEU A 105 5.18 3.39 -2.64
N LEU A 106 4.20 3.34 -1.72
CA LEU A 106 2.99 2.53 -1.89
C LEU A 106 2.16 2.99 -3.09
N ALA A 107 1.92 4.30 -3.22
CA ALA A 107 1.17 4.89 -4.32
C ALA A 107 1.90 4.69 -5.67
N VAL A 108 3.22 4.91 -5.71
CA VAL A 108 4.05 4.65 -6.89
C VAL A 108 4.02 3.17 -7.25
N GLY A 109 4.17 2.27 -6.29
CA GLY A 109 4.10 0.84 -6.55
C GLY A 109 2.73 0.41 -7.06
N ALA A 110 1.63 0.95 -6.51
CA ALA A 110 0.30 0.74 -7.06
C ALA A 110 0.20 1.27 -8.50
N ALA A 111 0.75 2.44 -8.80
CA ALA A 111 0.77 3.03 -10.14
C ALA A 111 1.62 2.23 -11.15
N LEU A 112 2.67 1.52 -10.72
CA LEU A 112 3.58 0.83 -11.63
C LEU A 112 3.30 -0.67 -11.77
N THR A 113 2.57 -1.29 -10.84
CA THR A 113 2.26 -2.75 -10.84
C THR A 113 1.04 -3.12 -11.69
N GLY A 114 0.73 -2.38 -12.75
CA GLY A 114 -0.43 -2.63 -13.63
C GLY A 114 -0.64 -4.11 -14.05
N PRO A 115 0.40 -4.86 -14.47
CA PRO A 115 0.27 -6.27 -14.83
C PRO A 115 -0.14 -7.23 -13.70
N LEU A 116 -0.07 -6.81 -12.43
CA LEU A 116 -0.50 -7.61 -11.28
C LEU A 116 -2.03 -7.76 -11.21
N TRP A 117 -2.76 -6.85 -11.85
CA TRP A 117 -4.20 -6.69 -11.68
C TRP A 117 -4.97 -7.29 -12.85
N ARG A 118 -6.15 -7.87 -12.57
CA ARG A 118 -7.13 -8.23 -13.58
C ARG A 118 -7.62 -6.97 -14.29
N LYS A 119 -7.95 -7.12 -15.57
CA LYS A 119 -8.74 -6.13 -16.29
C LYS A 119 -10.18 -6.12 -15.72
N GLY A 120 -10.73 -4.93 -15.46
CA GLY A 120 -12.09 -4.75 -14.96
C GLY A 120 -12.18 -4.03 -13.62
N ALA A 121 -13.41 -3.76 -13.18
CA ALA A 121 -13.70 -2.91 -12.03
C ALA A 121 -13.00 -3.36 -10.74
N ALA A 122 -13.02 -4.66 -10.42
CA ALA A 122 -12.40 -5.17 -9.19
C ALA A 122 -10.88 -4.88 -9.12
N GLY A 123 -10.15 -5.05 -10.23
CA GLY A 123 -8.71 -4.78 -10.29
C GLY A 123 -8.41 -3.28 -10.22
N VAL A 124 -9.20 -2.45 -10.91
CA VAL A 124 -9.07 -0.98 -10.88
C VAL A 124 -9.37 -0.43 -9.49
N SER A 125 -10.51 -0.82 -8.88
CA SER A 125 -10.91 -0.35 -7.56
C SER A 125 -9.91 -0.77 -6.48
N ALA A 126 -9.44 -2.02 -6.48
CA ALA A 126 -8.42 -2.48 -5.54
C ALA A 126 -7.16 -1.61 -5.62
N ARG A 127 -6.66 -1.40 -6.84
CA ARG A 127 -5.45 -0.61 -7.08
C ARG A 127 -5.60 0.87 -6.68
N LEU A 128 -6.73 1.50 -7.01
CA LEU A 128 -7.00 2.90 -6.65
C LEU A 128 -7.14 3.07 -5.14
N LEU A 129 -7.83 2.16 -4.46
CA LEU A 129 -8.01 2.21 -3.02
C LEU A 129 -6.69 1.95 -2.27
N LEU A 130 -5.86 1.01 -2.74
CA LEU A 130 -4.51 0.81 -2.20
C LEU A 130 -3.62 2.05 -2.40
N ALA A 131 -3.71 2.70 -3.57
CA ALA A 131 -3.02 3.98 -3.79
C ALA A 131 -3.54 5.07 -2.84
N GLY A 132 -4.86 5.10 -2.59
CA GLY A 132 -5.48 5.97 -1.58
C GLY A 132 -4.94 5.71 -0.18
N GLY A 133 -4.71 4.45 0.20
CA GLY A 133 -4.02 4.11 1.45
C GLY A 133 -2.59 4.64 1.50
N GLY A 134 -1.85 4.61 0.39
CA GLY A 134 -0.55 5.28 0.27
C GLY A 134 -0.65 6.79 0.49
N VAL A 135 -1.64 7.46 -0.11
CA VAL A 135 -1.91 8.89 0.15
C VAL A 135 -2.24 9.14 1.62
N GLY A 136 -2.97 8.23 2.27
CA GLY A 136 -3.27 8.31 3.70
C GLY A 136 -2.02 8.34 4.58
N PHE A 137 -1.01 7.52 4.29
CA PHE A 137 0.28 7.57 4.99
C PHE A 137 1.02 8.90 4.78
N VAL A 138 0.96 9.47 3.57
CA VAL A 138 1.53 10.81 3.30
C VAL A 138 0.84 11.86 4.15
N LEU A 139 -0.50 11.86 4.20
CA LEU A 139 -1.25 12.80 5.02
C LEU A 139 -0.93 12.63 6.52
N ALA A 140 -0.90 11.40 7.03
CA ALA A 140 -0.60 11.14 8.43
C ALA A 140 0.82 11.60 8.84
N GLY A 141 1.80 11.52 7.93
CA GLY A 141 3.15 12.04 8.19
C GLY A 141 3.27 13.56 8.04
N LEU A 142 2.47 14.19 7.18
CA LEU A 142 2.42 15.65 7.03
C LEU A 142 1.64 16.34 8.15
N ALA A 143 0.65 15.64 8.71
CA ALA A 143 -0.22 16.09 9.79
C ALA A 143 -0.09 15.14 11.00
N PRO A 144 0.90 15.36 11.88
CA PRO A 144 0.98 14.65 13.16
C PRO A 144 -0.30 14.81 13.98
N SER A 145 -0.65 13.77 14.74
CA SER A 145 -1.96 13.70 15.41
C SER A 145 -2.18 14.78 16.47
N ASP A 146 -1.10 15.25 17.10
CA ASP A 146 -1.12 16.31 18.11
C ASP A 146 -1.06 17.73 17.51
N VAL A 147 -0.85 17.85 16.20
CA VAL A 147 -0.76 19.14 15.48
C VAL A 147 -2.01 19.42 14.65
N ASP A 148 -2.49 18.43 13.88
CA ASP A 148 -3.72 18.53 13.09
C ASP A 148 -4.44 17.17 13.09
N GLU A 149 -5.21 16.94 14.15
CA GLU A 149 -5.95 15.69 14.37
C GLU A 149 -6.92 15.37 13.23
N ASN A 150 -7.58 16.37 12.65
CA ASN A 150 -8.57 16.15 11.59
C ASN A 150 -7.91 15.63 10.31
N GLN A 151 -6.79 16.23 9.90
CA GLN A 151 -6.03 15.73 8.74
C GLN A 151 -5.37 14.39 9.02
N HIS A 152 -4.86 14.19 10.24
CA HIS A 152 -4.32 12.90 10.66
C HIS A 152 -5.39 11.80 10.58
N ALA A 153 -6.58 12.05 11.12
CA ALA A 153 -7.70 11.12 11.13
C ALA A 153 -8.18 10.79 9.70
N LEU A 154 -8.20 11.77 8.80
CA LEU A 154 -8.44 11.52 7.38
C LEU A 154 -7.37 10.60 6.77
N GLY A 155 -6.09 10.86 7.07
CA GLY A 155 -4.98 10.01 6.66
C GLY A 155 -5.15 8.57 7.16
N ALA A 156 -5.44 8.40 8.45
CA ALA A 156 -5.70 7.11 9.07
C ALA A 156 -6.90 6.38 8.45
N LEU A 157 -8.00 7.09 8.15
CA LEU A 157 -9.18 6.51 7.48
C LEU A 157 -8.86 6.07 6.04
N LEU A 158 -8.01 6.80 5.32
CA LEU A 158 -7.54 6.38 4.01
C LEU A 158 -6.66 5.13 4.11
N VAL A 159 -5.74 5.04 5.08
CA VAL A 159 -4.89 3.85 5.29
C VAL A 159 -5.73 2.64 5.71
N MET A 160 -6.40 2.75 6.85
CA MET A 160 -7.04 1.61 7.53
C MET A 160 -8.43 1.31 6.98
N GLY A 161 -9.12 2.29 6.40
CA GLY A 161 -10.42 2.13 5.76
C GLY A 161 -10.26 1.84 4.28
N ALA A 162 -9.99 2.87 3.48
CA ALA A 162 -9.94 2.76 2.03
C ALA A 162 -8.88 1.74 1.56
N GLY A 163 -7.66 1.81 2.09
CA GLY A 163 -6.56 0.88 1.77
C GLY A 163 -6.92 -0.58 2.05
N ASN A 164 -7.54 -0.88 3.19
CA ASN A 164 -7.94 -2.25 3.54
C ASN A 164 -9.18 -2.74 2.79
N ILE A 165 -10.10 -1.86 2.40
CA ILE A 165 -11.16 -2.18 1.43
C ILE A 165 -10.50 -2.55 0.08
N GLY A 166 -9.51 -1.77 -0.34
CA GLY A 166 -8.70 -2.07 -1.52
C GLY A 166 -8.02 -3.44 -1.43
N LEU A 167 -7.43 -3.76 -0.28
CA LEU A 167 -6.80 -5.05 0.00
C LEU A 167 -7.81 -6.21 -0.04
N THR A 168 -9.00 -6.01 0.51
CA THR A 168 -10.10 -6.99 0.45
C THR A 168 -10.50 -7.26 -1.01
N LEU A 169 -10.71 -6.20 -1.78
CA LEU A 169 -11.05 -6.29 -3.21
C LEU A 169 -9.91 -6.89 -4.03
N ALA A 170 -8.64 -6.72 -3.62
CA ALA A 170 -7.50 -7.30 -4.29
C ALA A 170 -7.56 -8.83 -4.35
N GLY A 171 -8.22 -9.51 -3.41
CA GLY A 171 -8.42 -10.96 -3.51
C GLY A 171 -9.18 -11.38 -4.79
N ALA A 172 -10.16 -10.59 -5.21
CA ALA A 172 -10.84 -10.75 -6.48
C ALA A 172 -10.11 -10.06 -7.64
N GLY A 173 -9.42 -8.95 -7.37
CA GLY A 173 -8.79 -8.05 -8.35
C GLY A 173 -7.41 -8.47 -8.86
N LEU A 174 -6.69 -9.35 -8.17
CA LEU A 174 -5.39 -9.88 -8.62
C LEU A 174 -5.52 -10.80 -9.85
N ALA A 175 -4.55 -10.70 -10.77
CA ALA A 175 -4.50 -11.41 -12.05
C ALA A 175 -4.58 -12.95 -11.89
N GLY A 176 -5.00 -13.64 -12.96
CA GLY A 176 -5.11 -15.11 -12.98
C GLY A 176 -3.79 -15.83 -12.75
N SER A 177 -2.67 -15.20 -13.14
CA SER A 177 -1.32 -15.71 -12.90
C SER A 177 -0.91 -15.73 -11.42
N VAL A 178 -1.62 -15.02 -10.54
CA VAL A 178 -1.38 -15.06 -9.10
C VAL A 178 -2.06 -16.30 -8.51
N PRO A 179 -1.35 -17.16 -7.75
CA PRO A 179 -1.92 -18.38 -7.18
C PRO A 179 -3.21 -18.12 -6.39
N ARG A 180 -4.22 -18.98 -6.59
CA ARG A 180 -5.55 -18.84 -5.94
C ARG A 180 -5.47 -18.74 -4.41
N ALA A 181 -4.53 -19.46 -3.79
CA ALA A 181 -4.29 -19.39 -2.34
C ALA A 181 -3.86 -17.98 -1.91
N LEU A 182 -2.88 -17.38 -2.61
CA LEU A 182 -2.38 -16.04 -2.31
C LEU A 182 -3.46 -14.96 -2.52
N ARG A 183 -4.31 -15.12 -3.53
CA ARG A 183 -5.48 -14.26 -3.75
C ARG A 183 -6.49 -14.34 -2.60
N ARG A 184 -6.81 -15.55 -2.12
CA ARG A 184 -7.69 -15.74 -0.96
C ARG A 184 -7.09 -15.13 0.31
N LEU A 185 -5.80 -15.39 0.57
CA LEU A 185 -5.08 -14.82 1.71
C LEU A 185 -5.06 -13.29 1.65
N THR A 186 -4.87 -12.69 0.48
CA THR A 186 -4.95 -11.24 0.28
C THR A 186 -6.31 -10.68 0.73
N GLY A 187 -7.41 -11.27 0.24
CA GLY A 187 -8.75 -10.84 0.62
C GLY A 187 -9.04 -11.02 2.11
N LEU A 188 -8.65 -12.17 2.68
CA LEU A 188 -8.82 -12.46 4.12
C LEU A 188 -8.03 -11.48 4.99
N LEU A 189 -6.81 -11.13 4.59
CA LEU A 189 -5.97 -10.17 5.28
C LEU A 189 -6.62 -8.77 5.31
N GLY A 190 -7.26 -8.37 4.20
CA GLY A 190 -8.07 -7.16 4.16
C GLY A 190 -9.29 -7.20 5.09
N VAL A 191 -10.02 -8.33 5.14
CA VAL A 191 -11.16 -8.51 6.05
C VAL A 191 -10.72 -8.38 7.50
N VAL A 192 -9.63 -9.06 7.89
CA VAL A 192 -9.06 -8.97 9.25
C VAL A 192 -8.74 -7.52 9.60
N ALA A 193 -8.12 -6.77 8.67
CA ALA A 193 -7.74 -5.39 8.89
C ALA A 193 -8.95 -4.45 9.06
N ILE A 194 -10.02 -4.63 8.27
CA ILE A 194 -11.28 -3.86 8.41
C ILE A 194 -11.98 -4.21 9.73
N THR A 195 -12.01 -5.49 10.10
CA THR A 195 -12.55 -5.91 11.40
C THR A 195 -11.77 -5.28 12.54
N ALA A 196 -10.43 -5.25 12.45
CA ALA A 196 -9.58 -4.59 13.43
C ALA A 196 -9.82 -3.07 13.48
N LEU A 197 -10.03 -2.40 12.34
CA LEU A 197 -10.44 -0.99 12.34
C LEU A 197 -11.77 -0.79 13.07
N GLY A 198 -12.78 -1.62 12.79
CA GLY A 198 -14.08 -1.53 13.47
C GLY A 198 -13.96 -1.72 14.99
N LEU A 199 -13.12 -2.67 15.41
CA LEU A 199 -12.79 -2.91 16.82
C LEU A 199 -12.02 -1.73 17.45
N PHE A 200 -11.06 -1.16 16.73
CA PHE A 200 -10.29 0.01 17.15
C PHE A 200 -11.20 1.22 17.39
N LEU A 201 -12.07 1.53 16.43
CA LEU A 201 -13.03 2.63 16.52
C LEU A 201 -14.12 2.41 17.59
N SER A 202 -14.34 1.16 17.98
CA SER A 202 -15.27 0.80 19.06
C SER A 202 -14.57 0.65 20.41
N GLU A 203 -13.27 0.95 20.50
CA GLU A 203 -12.44 0.81 21.71
C GLU A 203 -12.41 -0.62 22.29
N ARG A 204 -12.54 -1.63 21.41
CA ARG A 204 -12.55 -3.06 21.78
C ARG A 204 -11.25 -3.73 21.37
N TYR A 205 -10.23 -3.67 22.23
CA TYR A 205 -8.88 -4.08 21.85
C TYR A 205 -8.55 -5.58 22.02
N LEU A 206 -9.46 -6.39 22.57
CA LEU A 206 -9.29 -7.85 22.73
C LEU A 206 -7.98 -8.28 23.43
N GLY A 207 -7.50 -7.48 24.38
CA GLY A 207 -6.24 -7.73 25.09
C GLY A 207 -4.97 -7.35 24.32
N LEU A 208 -5.08 -6.85 23.09
CA LEU A 208 -3.95 -6.31 22.32
C LEU A 208 -3.55 -4.89 22.79
N GLY A 209 -4.46 -4.21 23.48
CA GLY A 209 -4.37 -2.78 23.78
C GLY A 209 -4.59 -1.91 22.53
N MET A 210 -4.76 -0.61 22.75
CA MET A 210 -5.05 0.37 21.69
C MET A 210 -4.01 0.31 20.55
N GLY A 211 -2.72 0.40 20.91
CA GLY A 211 -1.62 0.35 19.96
C GLY A 211 -1.48 -1.00 19.26
N GLY A 212 -1.83 -2.09 19.94
CA GLY A 212 -1.83 -3.42 19.33
C GLY A 212 -2.94 -3.55 18.29
N MET A 213 -4.14 -3.07 18.60
CA MET A 213 -5.27 -3.11 17.67
C MET A 213 -5.04 -2.22 16.45
N GLU A 214 -4.45 -1.04 16.63
CA GLU A 214 -4.07 -0.17 15.52
C GLU A 214 -3.11 -0.87 14.54
N ARG A 215 -2.12 -1.62 15.05
CA ARG A 215 -1.20 -2.42 14.22
C ARG A 215 -1.93 -3.48 13.42
N VAL A 216 -2.92 -4.16 14.00
CA VAL A 216 -3.74 -5.13 13.26
C VAL A 216 -4.58 -4.42 12.20
N ALA A 217 -4.98 -3.17 12.40
CA ALA A 217 -5.67 -2.37 11.39
C ALA A 217 -4.72 -1.81 10.30
N ALA A 218 -3.47 -1.50 10.62
CA ALA A 218 -2.54 -0.80 9.72
C ALA A 218 -1.53 -1.70 9.00
N PHE A 219 -0.93 -2.69 9.67
CA PHE A 219 0.14 -3.51 9.10
C PHE A 219 -0.28 -4.50 8.00
N PRO A 220 -1.53 -5.01 7.92
CA PRO A 220 -1.94 -5.93 6.86
C PRO A 220 -1.59 -5.49 5.44
N ILE A 221 -1.83 -4.22 5.09
CA ILE A 221 -1.49 -3.68 3.76
C ILE A 221 0.03 -3.65 3.52
N LEU A 222 0.83 -3.38 4.57
CA LEU A 222 2.29 -3.34 4.49
C LEU A 222 2.89 -4.73 4.33
N VAL A 223 2.43 -5.69 5.15
CA VAL A 223 2.84 -7.09 5.06
C VAL A 223 2.47 -7.65 3.68
N TRP A 224 1.27 -7.34 3.19
CA TRP A 224 0.86 -7.74 1.86
C TRP A 224 1.76 -7.16 0.76
N ALA A 225 2.03 -5.85 0.80
CA ALA A 225 2.86 -5.18 -0.19
C ALA A 225 4.29 -5.74 -0.22
N LEU A 226 4.87 -6.00 0.96
CA LEU A 226 6.18 -6.63 1.11
C LEU A 226 6.19 -8.04 0.52
N VAL A 227 5.22 -8.89 0.88
CA VAL A 227 5.15 -10.27 0.40
C VAL A 227 4.94 -10.33 -1.11
N ILE A 228 3.97 -9.58 -1.65
CA ILE A 228 3.73 -9.55 -3.09
C ILE A 228 4.94 -9.00 -3.85
N GLY A 229 5.54 -7.90 -3.35
CA GLY A 229 6.73 -7.32 -3.94
C GLY A 229 7.90 -8.30 -3.98
N ALA A 230 8.19 -8.97 -2.86
CA ALA A 230 9.25 -9.96 -2.77
C ALA A 230 8.99 -11.17 -3.69
N LEU A 231 7.80 -11.77 -3.64
CA LEU A 231 7.45 -12.92 -4.48
C LEU A 231 7.57 -12.57 -5.98
N ALA A 232 7.19 -11.35 -6.38
CA ALA A 232 7.32 -10.90 -7.75
C ALA A 232 8.78 -10.67 -8.18
N ILE A 233 9.61 -10.09 -7.30
CA ILE A 233 11.05 -9.88 -7.55
C ILE A 233 11.78 -11.23 -7.72
N PHE A 234 11.49 -12.20 -6.85
CA PHE A 234 12.04 -13.56 -6.92
C PHE A 234 11.37 -14.44 -7.99
N ARG A 235 10.44 -13.88 -8.79
CA ARG A 235 9.75 -14.56 -9.90
C ARG A 235 8.94 -15.79 -9.48
N LEU A 236 8.47 -15.79 -8.25
CA LEU A 236 7.56 -16.82 -7.71
C LEU A 236 6.10 -16.58 -8.16
N ILE A 237 5.82 -15.40 -8.71
CA ILE A 237 4.58 -15.11 -9.45
C ILE A 237 4.90 -15.24 -10.96
N PRO A 238 4.31 -16.22 -11.66
CA PRO A 238 4.51 -16.39 -13.10
C PRO A 238 4.18 -15.11 -13.87
N ALA A 239 5.07 -14.73 -14.79
CA ALA A 239 4.75 -13.66 -15.73
C ALA A 239 3.58 -14.12 -16.63
N ILE A 240 2.61 -13.24 -16.85
CA ILE A 240 1.48 -13.50 -17.76
C ILE A 240 2.05 -13.88 -19.15
N SER A 241 1.91 -15.14 -19.55
CA SER A 241 2.08 -15.57 -20.94
C SER A 241 0.85 -15.13 -21.73
N ARG A 242 1.03 -14.70 -22.98
CA ARG A 242 -0.04 -14.12 -23.82
C ARG A 242 -1.18 -15.09 -24.18
N GLU A 243 -1.08 -16.37 -23.83
CA GLU A 243 -2.05 -17.37 -24.28
C GLU A 243 -3.46 -17.15 -23.72
N GLU A 244 -3.60 -16.49 -22.56
CA GLU A 244 -4.91 -16.19 -21.97
C GLU A 244 -5.58 -14.90 -22.52
N CYS A 245 -4.99 -14.20 -23.49
CA CYS A 245 -5.63 -13.04 -24.14
C CYS A 245 -6.53 -13.40 -25.35
N ASN A 246 -6.69 -14.68 -25.67
CA ASN A 246 -7.48 -15.17 -26.81
C ASN A 246 -8.78 -15.89 -26.43
N HIS A 247 -9.22 -15.81 -25.17
CA HIS A 247 -10.52 -16.33 -24.72
C HIS A 247 -11.31 -15.30 -23.94
#